data_AF-A0A7G9Z088-F1
#
_entry.id   AF-A0A7G9Z088-F1
#
_cell.length_a   1.000
_cell.length_b   1.000
_cell.length_c   1.000
_cell.angle_alpha   90.00
_cell.angle_beta   90.00
_cell.angle_gamma   90.00
#
_symmetry.space_group_name_H-M   'P 1'
#
loop_
_entity.id
_entity.type
_entity.pdbx_description
1 polymer ?
#
loop_
_entity_poly.entity_id
_entity_poly.type
_entity_poly.pdbx_seq_one_letter_code
_entity_poly.pdbx_strand_id
1 'polypeptide(L)' 'MGIRVKARYENKVLKPLEGLDLKEGEDVEIVIAGSLAKDFRGALKLEDVELIEEIAESDELL' A
#
# COMPACT_ATOMS: atom_id res chain seq x y z
N MET A 1 12.19 4.83 -16.16
CA MET A 1 10.73 4.94 -16.00
C MET A 1 10.20 3.55 -15.72
N GLY A 2 9.43 3.35 -14.66
CA GLY A 2 8.82 2.06 -14.33
C GLY A 2 7.30 2.10 -14.53
N ILE A 3 6.70 0.95 -14.80
CA ILE A 3 5.24 0.78 -14.87
C ILE A 3 4.71 0.27 -13.53
N ARG A 4 3.51 0.70 -13.14
CA ARG A 4 2.82 0.15 -11.96
C ARG A 4 1.89 -0.97 -12.43
N VAL A 5 2.19 -2.19 -12.02
CA VAL A 5 1.38 -3.37 -12.34
C VAL A 5 0.59 -3.77 -11.10
N LYS A 6 -0.73 -3.97 -11.26
CA LYS A 6 -1.53 -4.61 -10.23
C LYS A 6 -1.39 -6.12 -10.35
N ALA A 7 -1.16 -6.77 -9.22
CA ALA A 7 -1.05 -8.21 -9.15
C ALA A 7 -1.83 -8.73 -7.95
N ARG A 8 -2.28 -9.98 -8.04
CA ARG A 8 -2.81 -10.72 -6.92
C ARG A 8 -1.77 -11.71 -6.40
N TYR A 9 -1.60 -11.73 -5.09
CA TYR A 9 -0.76 -12.71 -4.42
C TYR A 9 -1.59 -13.93 -4.02
N GLU A 10 -1.34 -15.07 -4.68
CA GLU A 10 -2.03 -16.34 -4.44
C GLU A 10 -1.03 -17.48 -4.49
N ASN A 11 -1.13 -18.44 -3.57
CA ASN A 11 -0.25 -19.61 -3.50
C ASN A 11 1.25 -19.26 -3.53
N LYS A 12 1.62 -18.15 -2.88
CA LYS A 12 3.00 -17.63 -2.82
C LYS A 12 3.55 -17.11 -4.16
N VAL A 13 2.68 -16.76 -5.11
CA VAL A 13 3.05 -16.22 -6.42
C VAL A 13 2.32 -14.91 -6.68
N LEU A 14 3.02 -13.90 -7.21
CA LEU A 14 2.42 -12.66 -7.72
C LEU A 14 1.93 -12.89 -9.15
N LYS A 15 0.61 -12.83 -9.34
CA LYS A 15 -0.04 -12.97 -10.63
C LYS A 15 -0.52 -11.61 -11.12
N PRO A 16 0.01 -11.05 -12.21
CA PRO A 16 -0.47 -9.76 -12.71
C PRO A 16 -1.94 -9.89 -13.15
N LEU A 17 -2.72 -8.81 -12.98
CA LEU A 17 -4.12 -8.79 -13.40
C LEU A 17 -4.29 -8.63 -14.91
N GLU A 18 -3.23 -8.19 -15.58
CA GLU A 18 -3.15 -7.96 -17.02
C GLU A 18 -1.86 -8.58 -17.57
N GLY A 19 -1.81 -8.85 -18.88
CA GLY A 19 -0.60 -9.35 -19.52
C GLY A 19 0.53 -8.32 -19.51
N LEU A 20 1.76 -8.80 -19.31
CA LEU A 20 2.97 -7.97 -19.36
C LEU A 20 3.79 -8.34 -20.59
N ASP A 21 4.34 -7.34 -21.27
CA ASP A 21 5.24 -7.53 -22.40
C ASP A 21 6.68 -7.76 -21.90
N LEU A 22 6.86 -8.84 -21.13
CA LEU A 22 8.16 -9.28 -20.60
C LEU A 22 8.61 -10.53 -21.35
N LYS A 23 9.93 -10.68 -21.51
CA LYS A 23 10.50 -11.91 -22.06
C LYS A 23 10.59 -12.99 -20.99
N GLU A 24 10.52 -14.24 -21.41
CA GLU A 24 10.73 -15.37 -20.50
C GLU A 24 12.14 -15.31 -19.89
N GLY A 25 12.23 -15.41 -18.56
CA GLY A 25 13.48 -15.29 -17.81
C GLY A 25 13.96 -13.86 -17.55
N GLU A 26 13.16 -12.84 -17.87
CA GLU A 26 13.48 -11.44 -17.58
C GLU A 26 13.37 -11.14 -16.07
N ASP A 27 14.45 -10.63 -15.48
CA ASP A 27 14.48 -10.20 -14.08
C ASP A 27 13.79 -8.84 -13.92
N VAL A 28 12.91 -8.73 -12.91
CA VAL A 28 12.20 -7.49 -12.58
C VAL A 28 12.32 -7.15 -11.10
N GLU A 29 12.32 -5.85 -10.79
CA GLU A 29 12.27 -5.36 -9.41
C GLU A 29 10.82 -5.10 -8.99
N ILE A 30 10.45 -5.54 -7.79
CA ILE A 30 9.11 -5.36 -7.23
C ILE A 30 9.17 -4.36 -6.09
N VAL A 31 8.33 -3.33 -6.16
CA VAL A 31 8.12 -2.39 -5.06
C VAL A 31 6.84 -2.76 -4.34
N ILE A 32 6.95 -3.25 -3.10
CA ILE A 32 5.80 -3.48 -2.22
C ILE A 32 5.52 -2.17 -1.47
N ALA A 33 4.43 -1.49 -1.83
CA ALA A 33 4.00 -0.30 -1.10
C ALA A 33 3.44 -0.70 0.27
N GLY A 34 4.22 -0.46 1.33
CA GLY A 34 3.73 -0.49 2.70
C GLY A 34 2.83 0.72 3.00
N SER A 35 1.92 0.57 3.96
CA SER A 35 1.23 1.74 4.52
C SER A 35 2.15 2.42 5.52
N LEU A 36 2.53 3.68 5.24
CA LEU A 36 3.23 4.53 6.20
C LEU A 36 2.47 4.61 7.54
N ALA A 37 1.15 4.46 7.55
CA ALA A 37 0.36 4.46 8.79
C ALA A 37 0.65 3.25 9.71
N LYS A 38 1.12 2.11 9.17
CA LYS A 38 1.60 0.99 10.00
C LYS A 38 2.97 1.25 10.62
N ASP A 39 3.84 1.95 9.89
CA ASP A 39 5.22 2.19 10.31
C ASP A 39 5.36 3.46 11.19
N PHE A 40 4.46 4.43 11.04
CA PHE A 40 4.46 5.73 11.73
C PHE A 40 3.39 5.84 12.84
N ARG A 41 3.05 4.73 13.51
CA ARG A 41 2.00 4.64 14.55
C ARG A 41 2.15 5.60 15.75
N GLY A 42 3.19 6.43 15.81
CA GLY A 42 3.38 7.48 16.83
C GLY A 42 3.91 8.82 16.30
N ALA A 43 3.90 9.05 14.99
CA ALA A 43 4.61 10.19 14.38
C ALA A 43 3.72 11.12 13.55
N LEU A 44 2.41 10.87 13.46
CA LEU A 44 1.48 11.87 12.94
C LEU A 44 1.31 12.96 14.00
N LYS A 45 2.19 13.95 13.94
CA LYS A 45 2.00 15.24 14.60
C LYS A 45 0.88 15.95 13.82
N LEU A 46 -0.35 15.66 14.21
CA LEU A 46 -1.51 16.39 13.73
C LEU A 46 -1.60 17.64 14.61
N GLU A 47 -1.48 18.81 13.98
CA GLU A 47 -1.53 20.11 14.67
C GLU A 47 -2.97 20.61 14.81
N ASP A 48 -3.89 20.03 14.03
CA ASP A 48 -5.30 20.38 14.01
C ASP A 48 -6.07 19.51 15.01
N VAL A 49 -6.38 20.13 16.16
CA VAL A 49 -7.06 19.48 17.29
C VAL A 49 -8.49 19.09 16.94
N GLU A 50 -9.18 19.86 16.09
CA GLU A 50 -10.57 19.57 15.71
C GLU A 50 -10.64 18.28 14.87
N LEU A 51 -9.70 18.11 13.94
CA LEU A 51 -9.63 16.89 13.14
C LEU A 51 -9.25 15.66 13.99
N ILE A 52 -8.46 15.85 15.07
CA ILE A 52 -8.14 14.77 16.01
C ILE A 52 -9.39 14.34 16.79
N GLU A 53 -10.15 15.30 17.31
CA GLU A 53 -11.39 15.02 18.05
C GLU A 53 -12.43 14.35 17.15
N GLU A 54 -12.60 14.82 15.92
CA GLU A 54 -13.51 14.22 14.94
C GLU A 54 -13.14 12.76 14.62
N ILE A 55 -11.85 12.46 14.47
CA ILE A 55 -11.38 11.08 14.25
C ILE A 55 -11.57 10.21 15.51
N ALA A 56 -11.35 10.76 16.70
CA ALA A 56 -11.45 10.01 17.96
C ALA A 56 -12.90 9.72 18.37
N GLU A 57 -13.83 10.61 18.03
CA GLU A 57 -15.27 10.46 18.29
C GLU A 57 -16.01 9.70 17.18
N SER A 58 -15.33 9.42 16.06
CA SER A 58 -15.88 8.58 15.00
C SER A 58 -15.96 7.12 15.46
N ASP A 59 -17.18 6.63 15.70
CA ASP A 59 -17.48 5.23 16.05
C ASP A 59 -17.18 4.22 14.91
N GLU A 60 -16.63 4.65 13.77
CA GLU A 60 -16.30 3.76 12.64
C GLU A 60 -15.03 2.92 12.84
N LEU A 61 -14.41 2.96 14.03
CA LEU A 61 -13.20 2.19 14.37
C LEU A 61 -13.36 1.18 15.52
N LEU A 62 -14.60 0.82 15.90
CA LEU A 62 -14.88 -0.37 16.74
C LEU A 62 -15.52 -1.52 15.94
#